data_AF-A0A6H9V7Y1-F1
#
_entry.id   AF-A0A6H9V7Y1-F1
#
_cell.length_a   1.000
_cell.length_b   1.000
_cell.length_c   1.000
_cell.angle_alpha   90.00
_cell.angle_beta   90.00
_cell.angle_gamma   90.00
#
_symmetry.space_group_name_H-M   'P 1'
#
loop_
_entity.id
_entity.type
_entity.pdbx_description
1 polymer ?
#
loop_
_entity_poly.entity_id
_entity_poly.type
_entity_poly.pdbx_seq_one_letter_code
_entity_poly.pdbx_strand_id
1 'polypeptide(L)' 'MSQQNNMLNIMLHAAQEGIDATEASTSTARRLREMQDFYTFMARELPAQIENWRKQYEE' A
#
# COMPACT_ATOMS: atom_id res chain seq x y z
N MET A 1 0.69 3.11 16.49
CA MET A 1 0.68 2.80 15.05
C MET A 1 2.00 2.12 14.70
N SER A 2 1.95 0.86 14.26
CA SER A 2 3.12 0.00 14.03
C SER A 2 4.04 0.55 12.93
N GLN A 3 5.38 0.40 13.08
CA GLN A 3 6.38 0.75 12.06
C GLN A 3 6.11 0.10 10.69
N GLN A 4 5.40 -1.04 10.66
CA GLN A 4 5.01 -1.72 9.42
C GLN A 4 4.08 -0.87 8.53
N ASN A 5 3.28 0.03 9.12
CA ASN A 5 2.45 0.96 8.36
C ASN A 5 3.28 2.05 7.67
N ASN A 6 4.49 2.32 8.16
CA ASN A 6 5.29 3.43 7.64
C ASN A 6 5.88 3.11 6.26
N MET A 7 6.34 1.88 6.04
CA MET A 7 6.86 1.46 4.74
C MET A 7 5.78 1.45 3.66
N LEU A 8 4.57 1.00 3.99
CA LEU A 8 3.42 1.02 3.06
C LEU A 8 3.04 2.46 2.68
N ASN A 9 3.04 3.37 3.65
CA ASN A 9 2.77 4.79 3.40
C ASN A 9 3.85 5.43 2.51
N ILE A 10 5.13 5.11 2.72
CA ILE A 10 6.22 5.60 1.87
C ILE A 10 6.05 5.13 0.43
N MET A 11 5.72 3.86 0.22
CA MET A 11 5.48 3.31 -1.12
C MET A 11 4.26 3.93 -1.81
N LEU A 12 3.19 4.18 -1.05
CA LEU A 12 2.00 4.89 -1.52
C LEU A 12 2.32 6.31 -1.98
N HIS A 13 3.13 7.03 -1.20
CA HIS A 13 3.54 8.40 -1.52
C HIS A 13 4.40 8.44 -2.78
N ALA A 14 5.39 7.55 -2.89
CA ALA A 14 6.24 7.45 -4.07
C ALA A 14 5.46 7.06 -5.34
N ALA A 15 4.45 6.20 -5.23
CA ALA A 15 3.57 5.86 -6.34
C ALA A 15 2.74 7.06 -6.81
N GLN A 16 2.20 7.87 -5.87
CA GLN A 16 1.44 9.08 -6.20
C GLN A 16 2.31 10.12 -6.92
N GLU A 17 3.52 10.38 -6.42
CA GLU A 17 4.47 11.30 -7.07
C GLU A 17 4.81 10.86 -8.51
N GLY A 18 4.96 9.55 -8.73
CA GLY A 18 5.16 8.99 -10.06
C GLY A 18 3.96 9.19 -10.99
N ILE A 19 2.74 9.03 -10.48
CA ILE A 19 1.49 9.26 -11.24
C ILE A 19 1.38 10.72 -11.64
N ASP A 20 1.65 11.65 -10.72
CA ASP A 20 1.56 13.09 -10.98
C ASP A 20 2.60 13.56 -12.01
N ALA A 21 3.75 12.89 -12.08
CA ALA A 21 4.82 13.18 -13.03
C ALA A 21 4.64 12.53 -14.41
N THR A 22 3.69 11.61 -14.60
CA THR A 22 3.47 10.90 -15.87
C THR A 22 2.18 11.33 -16.58
N GLU A 23 2.24 11.42 -17.91
CA GLU A 23 1.02 11.64 -18.71
C GLU A 23 0.03 10.49 -18.51
N ALA A 24 -1.20 10.85 -18.13
CA ALA A 24 -2.23 9.93 -17.66
C ALA A 24 -2.67 8.86 -18.68
N SER A 25 -2.42 9.08 -19.97
CA SER A 25 -2.77 8.15 -21.06
C SER A 25 -1.69 7.09 -21.35
N THR A 26 -0.57 7.11 -20.62
CA THR A 26 0.55 6.17 -20.85
C THR A 26 0.34 4.83 -20.14
N SER A 27 0.96 3.77 -20.69
CA SER A 27 1.00 2.45 -20.04
C SER A 27 1.69 2.51 -18.67
N THR A 28 2.67 3.40 -18.51
CA THR A 28 3.34 3.69 -17.24
C THR A 28 2.38 4.22 -16.18
N ALA A 29 1.55 5.21 -16.51
CA ALA A 29 0.55 5.76 -15.59
C ALA A 29 -0.46 4.70 -15.13
N ARG A 30 -0.90 3.81 -16.04
CA ARG A 30 -1.76 2.67 -15.68
C ARG A 30 -1.07 1.73 -14.69
N ARG A 31 0.21 1.42 -14.91
CA ARG A 31 0.96 0.52 -14.03
C ARG A 31 1.17 1.12 -12.63
N LEU A 32 1.45 2.42 -12.56
CA LEU A 32 1.60 3.11 -11.28
C LEU A 32 0.30 3.16 -10.49
N ARG A 33 -0.84 3.36 -11.17
CA ARG A 33 -2.17 3.26 -10.53
C ARG A 33 -2.45 1.87 -9.97
N GLU A 34 -2.14 0.82 -10.74
CA GLU A 34 -2.29 -0.56 -10.27
C GLU A 34 -1.42 -0.85 -9.03
N MET A 35 -0.20 -0.31 -8.98
CA MET A 35 0.64 -0.39 -7.79
C MET A 35 0.04 0.37 -6.60
N GLN A 36 -0.49 1.57 -6.82
CA GLN A 36 -1.16 2.36 -5.79
C GLN A 36 -2.37 1.64 -5.20
N ASP A 37 -3.22 1.06 -6.06
CA ASP A 37 -4.41 0.31 -5.66
C ASP A 37 -4.01 -0.89 -4.79
N PHE A 38 -2.96 -1.61 -5.18
CA PHE A 38 -2.43 -2.74 -4.42
C PHE A 38 -1.94 -2.32 -3.02
N TYR A 39 -1.12 -1.27 -2.93
CA TYR A 39 -0.62 -0.82 -1.62
C TYR A 39 -1.73 -0.26 -0.72
N THR A 40 -2.73 0.40 -1.31
CA THR A 40 -3.93 0.86 -0.59
C THR A 40 -4.70 -0.31 0.02
N PHE A 41 -4.94 -1.36 -0.79
CA PHE A 41 -5.58 -2.58 -0.32
C PHE A 41 -4.78 -3.23 0.83
N MET A 42 -3.47 -3.40 0.65
CA MET A 42 -2.61 -4.02 1.64
C MET A 42 -2.55 -3.23 2.96
N ALA A 43 -2.49 -1.89 2.90
CA ALA A 43 -2.51 -1.04 4.09
C ALA A 43 -3.82 -1.16 4.88
N ARG A 44 -4.94 -1.45 4.21
CA ARG A 44 -6.24 -1.67 4.85
C ARG A 44 -6.35 -3.06 5.47
N GLU A 45 -5.93 -4.10 4.75
CA GLU A 45 -6.18 -5.49 5.15
C GLU A 45 -5.11 -6.05 6.11
N LEU A 46 -3.83 -5.72 5.91
CA LEU A 46 -2.73 -6.32 6.69
C LEU A 46 -2.82 -6.09 8.21
N PRO A 47 -3.17 -4.89 8.72
CA PRO A 47 -3.23 -4.68 10.17
C PRO A 47 -4.22 -5.62 10.86
N ALA A 48 -5.39 -5.83 10.25
CA ALA A 48 -6.42 -6.71 10.79
C ALA A 48 -5.99 -8.19 10.77
N GLN A 49 -5.30 -8.61 9.70
CA GLN A 49 -4.78 -9.97 9.60
C GLN A 49 -3.67 -10.24 10.62
N ILE A 50 -2.76 -9.28 10.85
CA ILE A 50 -1.69 -9.40 11.85
C ILE A 50 -2.27 -9.46 13.27
N GLU A 51 -3.29 -8.65 13.56
CA GLU A 51 -3.98 -8.68 14.84
C GLU A 51 -4.67 -10.02 15.10
N ASN A 52 -5.39 -10.54 14.10
CA ASN A 52 -6.01 -11.87 14.18
C ASN A 52 -5.00 -12.99 14.36
N TRP A 53 -3.86 -12.90 13.66
CA TRP A 53 -2.77 -13.85 13.82
C TRP A 53 -2.23 -13.83 15.25
N ARG A 54 -1.92 -12.65 15.82
CA ARG A 54 -1.42 -12.54 17.21
C ARG A 54 -2.37 -13.18 18.23
N LYS A 55 -3.67 -12.94 18.10
CA LYS A 55 -4.69 -13.52 18.99
C LYS A 55 -4.68 -15.05 19.01
N GLN A 56 -4.28 -15.71 17.91
CA GLN A 56 -4.19 -17.17 17.85
C GLN A 56 -2.99 -17.75 18.61
N TYR A 57 -2.01 -16.93 19.00
CA TYR A 57 -0.79 -17.35 19.70
C TYR A 57 -0.70 -16.80 21.13
N GLU A 58 -1.70 -16.04 21.59
CA GLU A 58 -1.80 -15.55 22.97
C GLU A 58 -2.69 -16.45 23.86
N GLU A 59 -3.12 -17.61 23.34
CA GLU A 59 -3.72 -18.74 24.11
C GLU A 59 -2.66 -19.76 24.55
#